data_AF-A0A968YTY8-F1
#
_entry.id   AF-A0A968YTY8-F1
#
_cell.length_a   1.000
_cell.length_b   1.000
_cell.length_c   1.000
_cell.angle_alpha   90.00
_cell.angle_beta   90.00
_cell.angle_gamma   90.00
#
_symmetry.space_group_name_H-M   'P 1'
#
loop_
_entity.id
_entity.type
_entity.pdbx_description
1 polymer ?
#
loop_
_entity_poly.entity_id
_entity_poly.type
_entity_poly.pdbx_seq_one_letter_code
_entity_poly.pdbx_strand_id
1 'polypeptide(L)'
;MFEQKVLDNDPRLIAQLRKIEQRSTFNTLRSIAAGDQQAQKPEAGTLSFGLLAQTWDQCKVYPLALTEGNSPPVEPLQRETTSGTLQPISPADNLCLGKKPFPDISAFSTAKYPLSLPVVVAYPLDNNLPGHRSGPLFAQFLKTQDGQYLLQQAGIVPLQAAPKNHPLSPSIFNR
;
A
#
# COMPACT_ATOMS: atom_id res chain seq x y z
N MET A 1 15.15 3.99 -21.78
CA MET A 1 15.72 3.29 -20.59
C MET A 1 14.97 2.00 -20.26
N PHE A 2 13.64 1.99 -20.12
CA PHE A 2 12.87 0.75 -19.85
C PHE A 2 13.04 -0.31 -20.94
N GLU A 3 12.82 0.04 -22.22
CA GLU A 3 12.95 -0.89 -23.35
C GLU A 3 14.33 -1.54 -23.40
N GLN A 4 15.40 -0.76 -23.15
CA GLN A 4 16.76 -1.26 -23.08
C GLN A 4 17.01 -2.16 -21.87
N LYS A 5 16.54 -1.78 -20.67
CA LYS A 5 16.86 -2.50 -19.43
C LYS A 5 15.99 -3.73 -19.19
N VAL A 6 14.76 -3.75 -19.70
CA VAL A 6 13.75 -4.76 -19.40
C VAL A 6 13.42 -5.60 -20.62
N LEU A 7 13.37 -4.99 -21.80
CA LEU A 7 13.00 -5.68 -23.05
C LEU A 7 14.21 -6.02 -23.93
N ASP A 8 15.43 -5.67 -23.50
CA ASP A 8 16.68 -5.84 -24.26
C ASP A 8 16.62 -5.29 -25.69
N ASN A 9 15.84 -4.22 -25.90
CA ASN A 9 15.50 -3.67 -27.21
C ASN A 9 14.90 -4.67 -28.21
N ASP A 10 14.29 -5.77 -27.77
CA ASP A 10 13.61 -6.72 -28.66
C ASP A 10 12.43 -6.02 -29.37
N PRO A 11 12.46 -5.89 -30.71
CA PRO A 11 11.44 -5.18 -31.46
C PRO A 11 10.04 -5.82 -31.35
N ARG A 12 9.96 -7.13 -31.10
CA ARG A 12 8.70 -7.85 -30.91
C ARG A 12 8.06 -7.49 -29.58
N LEU A 13 8.85 -7.49 -28.50
CA LEU A 13 8.37 -7.11 -27.16
C LEU A 13 8.00 -5.62 -27.10
N ILE A 14 8.79 -4.76 -27.74
CA ILE A 14 8.45 -3.33 -27.88
C ILE A 14 7.13 -3.15 -28.63
N ALA A 15 6.92 -3.87 -29.74
CA ALA A 15 5.67 -3.81 -30.48
C ALA A 15 4.48 -4.32 -29.66
N GLN A 16 4.68 -5.32 -28.79
CA GLN A 16 3.65 -5.78 -27.85
C GLN A 16 3.36 -4.74 -26.77
N LEU A 17 4.38 -4.14 -26.14
CA LEU A 17 4.22 -3.08 -25.15
C LEU A 17 3.42 -1.90 -25.70
N ARG A 18 3.65 -1.52 -26.96
CA ARG A 18 2.90 -0.43 -27.63
C ARG A 18 1.41 -0.72 -27.82
N LYS A 19 0.99 -1.98 -27.75
CA LYS A 19 -0.43 -2.36 -27.79
C LYS A 19 -1.09 -2.31 -26.41
N ILE A 20 -0.30 -2.19 -25.34
CA ILE A 20 -0.82 -2.09 -23.98
C ILE A 20 -1.32 -0.66 -23.78
N GLU A 21 -2.57 -0.54 -23.37
CA GLU A 21 -3.14 0.75 -23.02
C GLU A 21 -2.47 1.30 -21.77
N GLN A 22 -1.94 2.51 -21.87
CA GLN A 22 -1.32 3.20 -20.74
C GLN A 22 -2.32 4.17 -20.11
N ARG A 23 -2.56 4.00 -18.82
CA ARG A 23 -3.41 4.88 -18.01
C ARG A 23 -2.72 5.20 -16.70
N SER A 24 -3.12 6.29 -16.06
CA SER A 24 -2.71 6.55 -14.68
C SER A 24 -3.31 5.53 -13.73
N THR A 25 -2.66 5.32 -12.59
CA THR A 25 -3.17 4.46 -11.50
C THR A 25 -4.57 4.84 -11.08
N PHE A 26 -4.84 6.15 -10.99
CA PHE A 26 -6.16 6.67 -10.65
C PHE A 26 -7.23 6.29 -11.68
N ASN A 27 -6.93 6.44 -12.98
CA ASN A 27 -7.87 6.07 -14.05
C ASN A 27 -8.08 4.56 -14.11
N THR A 28 -7.04 3.77 -13.81
CA THR A 28 -7.13 2.31 -13.67
C THR A 28 -8.08 1.92 -12.54
N LEU A 29 -7.87 2.47 -11.33
CA LEU A 29 -8.74 2.19 -10.18
C LEU A 29 -10.20 2.60 -10.44
N ARG A 30 -10.42 3.74 -11.09
CA ARG A 30 -11.77 4.17 -11.50
C ARG A 30 -12.40 3.19 -12.50
N SER A 31 -11.62 2.73 -13.48
CA SER A 31 -12.07 1.78 -14.50
C SER A 31 -12.54 0.47 -13.86
N ILE A 32 -11.74 -0.07 -12.94
CA ILE A 32 -12.08 -1.29 -12.18
C ILE A 32 -13.39 -1.08 -11.41
N ALA A 33 -13.55 0.05 -10.74
CA ALA A 33 -14.78 0.36 -10.00
C ALA A 33 -16.02 0.57 -10.89
N ALA A 34 -15.85 1.18 -12.07
CA ALA A 34 -16.94 1.49 -12.99
C ALA A 34 -17.39 0.28 -13.82
N GLY A 35 -16.48 -0.62 -14.18
CA GLY A 35 -16.76 -1.83 -14.96
C GLY A 35 -17.87 -2.69 -14.34
N ASP A 36 -17.97 -2.68 -13.01
CA ASP A 36 -19.03 -3.37 -12.27
C ASP A 36 -20.41 -2.69 -12.34
N GLN A 37 -20.45 -1.36 -12.41
CA GLN A 37 -21.71 -0.62 -12.31
C GLN A 37 -22.45 -0.55 -13.65
N GLN A 38 -21.76 -0.68 -14.77
CA GLN A 38 -22.32 -0.39 -16.08
C GLN A 38 -22.52 -1.60 -17.00
N ALA A 39 -22.40 -2.83 -16.48
CA ALA A 39 -22.45 -4.07 -17.29
C ALA A 39 -21.55 -4.00 -18.54
N GLN A 40 -20.48 -3.20 -18.46
CA GLN A 40 -19.50 -3.07 -19.52
C GLN A 40 -18.65 -4.35 -19.54
N LYS A 41 -17.99 -4.59 -20.68
CA LYS A 41 -17.07 -5.73 -20.81
C LYS A 41 -16.08 -5.71 -19.65
N PRO A 42 -15.80 -6.87 -19.02
CA PRO A 42 -14.83 -6.93 -17.95
C PRO A 42 -13.51 -6.33 -18.43
N GLU A 43 -12.92 -5.49 -17.59
CA GLU A 43 -11.61 -4.92 -17.86
C GLU A 43 -10.62 -6.06 -18.13
N ALA A 44 -9.77 -5.91 -19.15
CA ALA A 44 -8.68 -6.83 -19.37
C ALA A 44 -7.76 -6.86 -18.13
N GLY A 45 -6.90 -7.87 -18.01
CA GLY A 45 -5.94 -7.91 -16.89
C GLY A 45 -5.11 -6.62 -16.85
N THR A 46 -5.27 -5.82 -15.80
CA THR A 46 -4.57 -4.53 -15.63
C THR A 46 -3.49 -4.63 -14.57
N LEU A 47 -2.35 -3.98 -14.82
CA LEU A 47 -1.27 -3.81 -13.87
C LEU A 47 -1.03 -2.32 -13.64
N SER A 48 -0.78 -1.94 -12.40
CA SER A 48 -0.61 -0.54 -12.02
C SER A 48 0.41 -0.40 -10.89
N PHE A 49 1.02 0.78 -10.79
CA PHE A 49 1.99 1.12 -9.75
C PHE A 49 1.39 2.21 -8.86
N GLY A 50 1.41 1.99 -7.55
CA GLY A 50 0.79 2.92 -6.60
C GLY A 50 1.30 2.72 -5.19
N LEU A 51 0.84 3.58 -4.29
CA LEU A 51 1.08 3.41 -2.87
C LEU A 51 0.19 2.28 -2.34
N LEU A 52 0.69 1.48 -1.41
CA LEU A 52 -0.11 0.44 -0.75
C LEU A 52 -1.39 1.01 -0.11
N ALA A 53 -1.33 2.24 0.41
CA ALA A 53 -2.50 2.93 0.95
C ALA A 53 -3.64 3.13 -0.09
N GLN A 54 -3.35 3.11 -1.39
CA GLN A 54 -4.38 3.18 -2.44
C GLN A 54 -5.13 1.86 -2.62
N THR A 55 -4.60 0.74 -2.13
CA THR A 55 -5.33 -0.53 -2.06
C THR A 55 -6.10 -0.67 -0.76
N TRP A 56 -5.97 0.30 0.16
CA TRP A 56 -6.73 0.32 1.39
C TRP A 56 -8.22 0.47 1.08
N ASP A 57 -9.04 -0.37 1.70
CA ASP A 57 -10.48 -0.45 1.45
C ASP A 57 -10.87 -0.77 -0.01
N GLN A 58 -9.93 -1.29 -0.81
CA GLN A 58 -10.21 -1.83 -2.14
C GLN A 58 -10.35 -3.33 -2.05
N CYS A 59 -11.46 -3.88 -2.57
CA CYS A 59 -11.72 -5.32 -2.51
C CYS A 59 -11.49 -6.06 -3.83
N LYS A 60 -11.02 -5.35 -4.86
CA LYS A 60 -10.81 -5.84 -6.23
C LYS A 60 -9.38 -5.65 -6.72
N VAL A 61 -8.51 -5.17 -5.85
CA VAL A 61 -7.11 -4.89 -6.15
C VAL A 61 -6.27 -5.77 -5.25
N TYR A 62 -5.36 -6.52 -5.85
CA TYR A 62 -4.41 -7.38 -5.17
C TYR A 62 -3.03 -6.80 -5.43
N PRO A 63 -2.33 -6.30 -4.40
CA PRO A 63 -0.90 -6.09 -4.49
C PRO A 63 -0.20 -7.36 -4.97
N LEU A 64 0.93 -7.19 -5.65
CA LEU A 64 1.71 -8.33 -6.12
C LEU A 64 2.62 -8.80 -4.99
N ALA A 65 2.64 -10.11 -4.76
CA ALA A 65 3.74 -10.74 -4.04
C ALA A 65 5.03 -10.58 -4.85
N LEU A 66 6.05 -9.98 -4.24
CA LEU A 66 7.32 -9.69 -4.91
C LEU A 66 8.48 -10.38 -4.21
N THR A 67 9.51 -10.70 -4.98
CA THR A 67 10.75 -11.26 -4.45
C THR A 67 11.95 -10.56 -5.06
N GLU A 68 13.06 -10.56 -4.32
CA GLU A 68 14.38 -10.22 -4.83
C GLU A 68 15.18 -11.51 -5.03
N GLY A 69 15.63 -11.74 -6.26
CA GLY A 69 16.37 -12.94 -6.64
C GLY A 69 15.52 -14.22 -6.54
N ASN A 70 16.08 -15.24 -5.88
CA ASN A 70 15.47 -16.57 -5.76
C ASN A 70 14.71 -16.79 -4.44
N SER A 71 14.46 -15.73 -3.68
CA SER A 71 13.71 -15.85 -2.42
C SER A 71 12.23 -16.16 -2.69
N PRO A 72 11.49 -16.73 -1.73
CA PRO A 72 10.03 -16.84 -1.85
C PRO A 72 9.39 -15.46 -2.01
N PRO A 73 8.38 -15.30 -2.89
CA PRO A 73 7.59 -14.08 -2.99
C PRO A 73 6.95 -13.69 -1.66
N VAL A 74 7.00 -12.41 -1.36
CA VAL A 74 6.44 -11.82 -0.13
C VAL A 74 5.23 -11.01 -0.50
N GLU A 75 4.07 -11.38 0.04
CA GLU A 75 2.82 -10.65 -0.11
C GLU A 75 2.77 -9.50 0.92
N PRO A 76 2.51 -8.24 0.51
CA PRO A 76 2.52 -7.10 1.42
C PRO A 76 1.28 -7.03 2.33
N LEU A 77 0.21 -7.78 2.03
CA LEU A 77 -1.04 -7.77 2.79
C LEU A 77 -1.37 -9.15 3.37
N GLN A 78 -1.87 -9.15 4.59
CA GLN A 78 -2.34 -10.33 5.30
C GLN A 78 -3.82 -10.20 5.65
N ARG A 79 -4.49 -11.35 5.74
CA ARG A 79 -5.82 -11.48 6.29
C ARG A 79 -5.80 -12.37 7.52
N GLU A 80 -6.77 -12.14 8.39
CA GLU A 80 -7.03 -12.99 9.54
C GLU A 80 -8.03 -14.08 9.14
N THR A 81 -7.66 -15.34 9.33
CA THR A 81 -8.55 -16.48 9.08
C THR A 81 -9.62 -16.62 10.17
N THR A 82 -10.57 -17.53 9.96
CA THR A 82 -11.57 -17.89 10.98
C THR A 82 -10.95 -18.49 12.25
N SER A 83 -9.77 -19.11 12.14
CA SER A 83 -8.97 -19.61 13.27
C SER A 83 -8.14 -18.54 13.98
N GLY A 84 -8.21 -17.28 13.55
CA GLY A 84 -7.42 -16.18 14.12
C GLY A 84 -5.95 -16.16 13.69
N THR A 85 -5.56 -16.99 12.73
CA THR A 85 -4.19 -17.00 12.18
C THR A 85 -4.06 -15.98 11.05
N LEU A 86 -2.89 -15.36 10.93
CA LEU A 86 -2.61 -14.44 9.83
C LEU A 86 -2.09 -15.22 8.62
N GLN A 87 -2.63 -14.93 7.44
CA GLN A 87 -2.22 -15.54 6.18
C GLN A 87 -2.09 -14.48 5.09
N PRO A 88 -1.13 -14.63 4.16
CA PRO A 88 -1.09 -13.84 2.93
C PRO A 88 -2.43 -13.85 2.21
N ILE A 89 -2.81 -12.72 1.60
CA ILE A 89 -3.94 -12.71 0.68
C ILE A 89 -3.57 -13.38 -0.64
N SER A 90 -4.58 -13.86 -1.35
CA SER A 90 -4.45 -14.47 -2.67
C SER A 90 -5.58 -13.98 -3.58
N PRO A 91 -5.40 -13.93 -4.91
CA PRO A 91 -6.49 -13.65 -5.85
C PRO A 91 -7.69 -14.60 -5.74
N ALA A 92 -7.54 -15.77 -5.09
CA ALA A 92 -8.64 -16.68 -4.79
C ALA A 92 -9.50 -16.22 -3.59
N ASP A 93 -9.00 -15.29 -2.77
CA ASP A 93 -9.72 -14.75 -1.63
C ASP A 93 -10.75 -13.71 -2.09
N ASN A 94 -12.00 -13.80 -1.63
CA ASN A 94 -12.97 -12.74 -1.89
C ASN A 94 -12.82 -11.60 -0.86
N LEU A 95 -11.99 -10.61 -1.19
CA LEU A 95 -11.77 -9.45 -0.32
C LEU A 95 -13.02 -8.58 -0.11
N CYS A 96 -14.07 -8.73 -0.93
CA CYS A 96 -15.30 -7.92 -0.82
C CYS A 96 -16.27 -8.44 0.25
N LEU A 97 -16.14 -9.70 0.66
CA LEU A 97 -16.96 -10.32 1.71
C LEU A 97 -16.19 -10.54 3.01
N GLY A 98 -14.85 -10.46 2.95
CA GLY A 98 -13.96 -10.73 4.08
C GLY A 98 -13.71 -9.51 4.98
N LYS A 99 -13.01 -9.77 6.09
CA LYS A 99 -12.34 -8.71 6.86
C LYS A 99 -11.33 -8.01 5.96
N LYS A 100 -11.19 -6.70 6.10
CA LYS A 100 -10.20 -5.92 5.37
C LYS A 100 -8.80 -6.47 5.66
N PRO A 101 -7.98 -6.72 4.62
CA PRO A 101 -6.60 -7.10 4.83
C PRO A 101 -5.82 -5.95 5.47
N PHE A 102 -4.72 -6.29 6.14
CA PHE A 102 -3.86 -5.33 6.82
C PHE A 102 -2.39 -5.59 6.41
N PRO A 103 -1.49 -4.60 6.53
CA PRO A 103 -0.13 -4.77 6.04
C PRO A 103 0.66 -5.79 6.86
N ASP A 104 1.53 -6.56 6.20
CA ASP A 104 2.52 -7.40 6.87
C ASP A 104 3.66 -6.51 7.41
N ILE A 105 3.51 -6.04 8.64
CA ILE A 105 4.49 -5.16 9.31
C ILE A 105 5.90 -5.77 9.31
N SER A 106 6.02 -7.09 9.46
CA SER A 106 7.31 -7.79 9.47
C SER A 106 7.98 -7.71 8.11
N ALA A 107 7.23 -7.91 7.03
CA ALA A 107 7.75 -7.85 5.66
C ALA A 107 8.39 -6.48 5.34
N PHE A 108 7.79 -5.39 5.82
CA PHE A 108 8.31 -4.04 5.61
C PHE A 108 9.44 -3.69 6.58
N SER A 109 9.29 -3.97 7.87
CA SER A 109 10.30 -3.63 8.89
C SER A 109 11.61 -4.39 8.70
N THR A 110 11.56 -5.60 8.13
CA THR A 110 12.75 -6.43 7.82
C THR A 110 13.22 -6.28 6.37
N ALA A 111 12.65 -5.34 5.60
CA ALA A 111 12.97 -5.09 4.20
C ALA A 111 12.85 -6.33 3.29
N LYS A 112 11.98 -7.29 3.64
CA LYS A 112 11.70 -8.47 2.83
C LYS A 112 10.82 -8.16 1.63
N TYR A 113 9.91 -7.20 1.75
CA TYR A 113 9.15 -6.70 0.61
C TYR A 113 9.99 -5.64 -0.14
N PRO A 114 10.36 -5.87 -1.41
CA PRO A 114 11.38 -5.09 -2.10
C PRO A 114 10.93 -3.66 -2.47
N LEU A 115 9.61 -3.38 -2.49
CA LEU A 115 9.07 -2.06 -2.80
C LEU A 115 8.53 -1.38 -1.54
N SER A 116 9.43 -0.76 -0.77
CA SER A 116 9.07 -0.01 0.43
C SER A 116 9.72 1.37 0.47
N LEU A 117 9.01 2.34 1.03
CA LEU A 117 9.48 3.70 1.23
C LEU A 117 9.14 4.14 2.66
N PRO A 118 10.10 4.70 3.42
CA PRO A 118 9.81 5.19 4.76
C PRO A 118 8.95 6.45 4.69
N VAL A 119 8.08 6.63 5.68
CA VAL A 119 7.44 7.92 5.93
C VAL A 119 8.47 8.84 6.56
N VAL A 120 8.77 9.95 5.88
CA VAL A 120 9.76 10.94 6.33
C VAL A 120 9.05 12.22 6.73
N VAL A 121 9.34 12.71 7.93
CA VAL A 121 8.91 14.04 8.39
C VAL A 121 10.09 15.00 8.25
N ALA A 122 10.01 15.90 7.27
CA ALA A 122 10.99 16.96 7.07
C ALA A 122 10.51 18.25 7.75
N TYR A 123 11.39 18.90 8.52
CA TYR A 123 11.10 20.15 9.21
C TYR A 123 12.35 21.03 9.31
N PRO A 124 12.21 22.36 9.42
CA PRO A 124 13.35 23.26 9.47
C PRO A 124 14.12 23.12 10.79
N LEU A 125 15.45 23.15 10.68
CA LEU A 125 16.35 23.26 11.84
C LEU A 125 16.44 24.69 12.36
N ASP A 126 16.14 25.70 11.54
CA ASP A 126 16.13 27.11 11.94
C ASP A 126 14.94 27.39 12.87
N ASN A 127 15.25 27.77 14.11
CA ASN A 127 14.28 28.07 15.16
C ASN A 127 13.35 29.24 14.84
N ASN A 128 13.70 30.07 13.84
CA ASN A 128 12.90 31.21 13.41
C ASN A 128 11.82 30.83 12.38
N LEU A 129 11.88 29.62 11.81
CA LEU A 129 10.93 29.18 10.79
C LEU A 129 9.72 28.46 11.39
N PRO A 130 8.50 28.68 10.84
CA PRO A 130 7.34 27.88 11.16
C PRO A 130 7.65 26.38 10.96
N GLY A 131 7.27 25.55 11.93
CA GLY A 131 7.51 24.10 11.85
C GLY A 131 8.69 23.60 12.69
N HIS A 132 9.60 24.47 13.15
CA HIS A 132 10.74 24.02 13.97
C HIS A 132 10.30 23.28 15.24
N ARG A 133 9.25 23.75 15.91
CA ARG A 133 8.70 23.09 17.12
C ARG A 133 7.70 21.99 16.80
N SER A 134 6.80 22.20 15.83
CA SER A 134 5.73 21.26 15.52
C SER A 134 6.22 20.02 14.75
N GLY A 135 7.27 20.15 13.94
CA GLY A 135 7.86 19.05 13.18
C GLY A 135 8.38 17.90 14.05
N PRO A 136 9.29 18.16 15.01
CA PRO A 136 9.75 17.15 15.96
C PRO A 136 8.61 16.53 16.77
N LEU A 137 7.65 17.34 17.24
CA LEU A 137 6.49 16.86 17.98
C LEU A 137 5.61 15.93 17.13
N PHE A 138 5.38 16.28 15.87
CA PHE A 138 4.64 15.44 14.94
C PHE A 138 5.39 14.13 14.66
N ALA A 139 6.71 14.20 14.45
CA ALA A 139 7.54 13.01 14.25
C ALA A 139 7.55 12.08 15.48
N GLN A 140 7.53 12.64 16.69
CA GLN A 140 7.38 11.87 17.94
C GLN A 140 5.97 11.28 18.06
N PHE A 141 4.94 12.07 17.75
CA PHE A 141 3.55 11.63 17.76
C PHE A 141 3.33 10.43 16.85
N LEU A 142 3.89 10.41 15.64
CA LEU A 142 3.75 9.27 14.73
C LEU A 142 4.29 7.96 15.32
N LYS A 143 5.19 8.00 16.32
CA LYS A 143 5.75 6.83 16.99
C LYS A 143 4.94 6.36 18.21
N THR A 144 3.96 7.13 18.67
CA THR A 144 3.09 6.74 19.80
C THR A 144 2.06 5.70 19.36
N GLN A 145 1.40 5.02 20.30
CA GLN A 145 0.32 4.09 19.96
C GLN A 145 -0.81 4.76 19.16
N ASP A 146 -1.18 6.00 19.50
CA ASP A 146 -2.17 6.76 18.74
C ASP A 146 -1.71 7.00 17.30
N GLY A 147 -0.46 7.43 17.11
CA GLY A 147 0.11 7.65 15.79
C GLY A 147 0.16 6.36 14.97
N GLN A 148 0.62 5.27 15.57
CA GLN A 148 0.69 3.95 14.93
C GLN A 148 -0.70 3.42 14.55
N TYR A 149 -1.69 3.61 15.42
CA TYR A 149 -3.08 3.28 15.12
C TYR A 149 -3.62 4.09 13.94
N LEU A 150 -3.41 5.41 13.92
CA LEU A 150 -3.87 6.26 12.83
C LEU A 150 -3.19 5.95 11.50
N LEU A 151 -1.89 5.65 11.52
CA LEU A 151 -1.16 5.18 10.33
C LEU A 151 -1.80 3.89 9.78
N GLN A 152 -2.09 2.93 10.66
CA GLN A 152 -2.75 1.69 10.29
C GLN A 152 -4.15 1.94 9.70
N GLN A 153 -4.95 2.84 10.29
CA GLN A 153 -6.27 3.19 9.76
C GLN A 153 -6.20 3.89 8.39
N ALA A 154 -5.10 4.58 8.10
CA ALA A 154 -4.84 5.24 6.83
C ALA A 154 -4.23 4.31 5.76
N GLY A 155 -4.06 3.01 6.05
CA GLY A 155 -3.43 2.06 5.13
C GLY A 155 -1.92 2.27 4.97
N ILE A 156 -1.29 2.96 5.91
CA ILE A 156 0.16 3.12 6.00
C ILE A 156 0.71 2.04 6.93
N VAL A 157 1.84 1.46 6.56
CA VAL A 157 2.49 0.42 7.36
C VAL A 157 3.04 1.03 8.66
N PRO A 158 2.53 0.62 9.84
CA PRO A 158 3.07 1.10 11.11
C PRO A 158 4.40 0.40 11.43
N LEU A 159 5.20 1.01 12.31
CA LEU A 159 6.40 0.41 12.90
C LEU A 159 6.06 -0.73 13.86
N GLN A 160 4.87 -0.68 14.48
CA GLN A 160 4.39 -1.67 15.44
C GLN A 160 2.88 -1.84 15.31
N ALA A 161 2.38 -3.04 15.56
CA ALA A 161 0.95 -3.31 15.51
C ALA A 161 0.20 -2.49 16.56
N ALA A 162 -0.89 -1.84 16.15
CA ALA A 162 -1.83 -1.21 17.07
C ALA A 162 -3.08 -2.08 17.23
N PRO A 163 -3.71 -2.09 18.42
CA PRO A 163 -4.99 -2.76 18.61
C PRO A 163 -6.04 -2.25 17.60
N LYS A 164 -6.89 -3.15 17.06
CA LYS A 164 -7.95 -2.77 16.12
C LYS A 164 -8.92 -1.72 16.67
N ASN A 165 -9.12 -1.72 18.00
CA ASN A 165 -10.02 -0.80 18.70
C ASN A 165 -9.23 0.04 19.73
N HIS A 166 -8.14 0.66 19.30
CA HIS A 166 -7.32 1.52 20.17
C HIS A 166 -8.09 2.80 20.54
N PRO A 167 -8.40 3.07 21.82
CA PRO A 167 -9.02 4.32 22.23
C PRO A 167 -8.00 5.45 22.11
N LEU A 168 -8.29 6.43 21.26
CA LEU A 168 -7.44 7.60 21.07
C LEU A 168 -7.35 8.43 22.35
N SER A 169 -6.15 8.94 22.65
CA SER A 169 -5.96 9.82 23.81
C SER A 169 -6.84 11.07 23.74
N PRO A 170 -7.41 11.55 24.87
CA PRO A 170 -8.28 12.74 24.90
C PRO A 170 -7.65 14.00 24.30
N SER A 171 -6.32 14.11 24.37
CA SER A 171 -5.53 15.21 23.79
C SER A 171 -5.65 15.35 22.27
N ILE A 172 -6.17 14.33 21.58
CA ILE A 172 -6.41 14.35 20.13
C ILE A 172 -7.73 15.05 19.80
N PHE A 173 -8.74 14.95 20.66
CA PHE A 173 -10.09 15.47 20.41
C PHE A 173 -10.28 16.90 20.94
N ASN A 174 -9.52 17.31 21.94
CA ASN A 174 -9.65 18.63 22.56
C ASN A 174 -8.79 19.69 21.83
N ARG A 175 -9.16 20.02 20.58
CA ARG A 175 -8.64 21.18 19.86
C ARG A 175 -9.75 22.06 19.33
#